data_AF-U7Q9F6-F1
#
_entry.id   AF-U7Q9F6-F1
#
_cell.length_a   1.000
_cell.length_b   1.000
_cell.length_c   1.000
_cell.angle_alpha   90.00
_cell.angle_beta   90.00
_cell.angle_gamma   90.00
#
_symmetry.space_group_name_H-M   'P 1'
#
loop_
_entity.id
_entity.type
_entity.pdbx_description
1 polymer ?
#
loop_
_entity_poly.entity_id
_entity_poly.type
_entity_poly.pdbx_seq_one_letter_code
_entity_poly.pdbx_strand_id
1 'polypeptide(L)'
;YILKSSGEPQWVDLGEVEPIHKAAFFRFNLALKDKKDAFIGNTDDIKQTGRQLDELLMQPIREKLGNINHIIISPDAQLNLIPFAALVDENNRYLLETYQITYLTTGRDLIRFQLEYSHKQPPVIVANPDYDKPGEITTVAVSKNSEISPAPVTPNSGGISRDFASSSPQVWGARGAVDMSFGALPGTAEEARVIAPLLSDVTLFTQSQATENAVKQLQAPNILHIATHGFFLKNLPRVEPDNSFGLISENTQQNTPIQENPLLRSGLALAGFNPRESGLDDGVLTALEVANLKLRGTKLVVLSACE
;
A
#
# COMPACT_ATOMS: atom_id res chain seq x y z
N TYR A 1 -16.13 -12.68 -16.96
CA TYR A 1 -15.89 -12.62 -18.41
C TYR A 1 -14.40 -12.75 -18.69
N ILE A 2 -14.04 -13.36 -19.82
CA ILE A 2 -12.67 -13.46 -20.32
C ILE A 2 -12.59 -12.64 -21.60
N LEU A 3 -11.64 -11.71 -21.64
CA LEU A 3 -11.37 -10.85 -22.78
C LEU A 3 -9.95 -11.13 -23.26
N LYS A 4 -9.82 -11.60 -24.51
CA LYS A 4 -8.52 -11.76 -25.17
C LYS A 4 -8.19 -10.50 -25.97
N SER A 5 -6.95 -10.37 -26.45
CA SER A 5 -6.54 -9.26 -27.32
C SER A 5 -7.30 -9.22 -28.66
N SER A 6 -7.87 -10.35 -29.08
CA SER A 6 -8.68 -10.50 -30.28
C SER A 6 -9.79 -11.52 -30.04
N GLY A 7 -10.89 -11.39 -30.78
CA GLY A 7 -12.05 -12.29 -30.71
C GLY A 7 -13.14 -11.78 -29.77
N GLU A 8 -14.22 -12.55 -29.66
CA GLU A 8 -15.39 -12.19 -28.87
C GLU A 8 -15.19 -12.44 -27.37
N PRO A 9 -15.78 -11.60 -26.50
CA PRO A 9 -15.85 -11.85 -25.06
C PRO A 9 -16.42 -13.23 -24.76
N GLN A 10 -15.76 -13.96 -23.86
CA GLN A 10 -16.26 -15.24 -23.39
C GLN A 10 -16.80 -15.10 -21.98
N TRP A 11 -17.94 -15.72 -21.70
CA TRP A 11 -18.46 -15.87 -20.35
C TRP A 11 -18.20 -17.30 -19.86
N VAL A 12 -17.91 -17.40 -18.57
CA VAL A 12 -17.80 -18.65 -17.83
C VAL A 12 -18.65 -18.48 -16.59
N ASP A 13 -19.57 -19.40 -16.39
CA ASP A 13 -20.30 -19.49 -15.13
C ASP A 13 -19.43 -20.23 -14.12
N LEU A 14 -19.12 -19.58 -12.99
CA LEU A 14 -18.34 -20.16 -11.89
C LEU A 14 -19.26 -20.80 -10.83
N GLY A 15 -20.56 -20.81 -11.07
CA GLY A 15 -21.58 -21.32 -10.16
C GLY A 15 -21.96 -20.31 -9.07
N GLU A 16 -22.57 -20.85 -8.02
CA GLU A 16 -23.07 -20.06 -6.90
C GLU A 16 -21.94 -19.31 -6.17
N VAL A 17 -22.26 -18.12 -5.68
CA VAL A 17 -21.29 -17.25 -5.00
C VAL A 17 -20.92 -17.76 -3.60
N GLU A 18 -21.84 -18.45 -2.93
CA GLU A 18 -21.71 -18.85 -1.53
C GLU A 18 -20.53 -19.82 -1.26
N PRO A 19 -20.30 -20.89 -2.06
CA PRO A 19 -19.11 -21.73 -1.94
C PRO A 19 -17.79 -20.95 -2.11
N ILE A 20 -17.75 -20.02 -3.06
CA ILE A 20 -16.58 -19.20 -3.36
C ILE A 20 -16.27 -18.27 -2.17
N HIS A 21 -17.30 -17.60 -1.64
CA HIS A 21 -17.16 -16.76 -0.46
C HIS A 21 -16.65 -17.54 0.76
N LYS A 22 -17.20 -18.74 1.02
CA LYS A 22 -16.75 -19.59 2.12
C LYS A 22 -15.29 -20.00 1.98
N ALA A 23 -14.87 -20.43 0.79
CA ALA A 23 -13.49 -20.81 0.53
C ALA A 23 -12.52 -19.62 0.65
N ALA A 24 -12.93 -18.44 0.14
CA ALA A 24 -12.13 -17.22 0.22
C ALA A 24 -11.98 -16.74 1.67
N PHE A 25 -13.07 -16.76 2.43
CA PHE A 25 -13.10 -16.39 3.84
C PHE A 25 -12.30 -17.38 4.70
N PHE A 26 -12.37 -18.68 4.43
CA PHE A 26 -11.59 -19.69 5.15
C PHE A 26 -10.09 -19.45 4.98
N ARG A 27 -9.62 -19.16 3.75
CA ARG A 27 -8.22 -18.80 3.50
C ARG A 27 -7.79 -17.53 4.26
N PHE A 28 -8.63 -16.49 4.23
CA PHE A 28 -8.36 -15.25 4.94
C PHE A 28 -8.19 -15.48 6.45
N ASN A 29 -9.03 -16.36 7.03
CA ASN A 29 -8.91 -16.73 8.44
C ASN A 29 -7.79 -17.71 8.75
N LEU A 30 -7.38 -18.57 7.81
CA LEU A 30 -6.20 -19.44 8.00
C LEU A 30 -4.92 -18.62 8.12
N ALA A 31 -4.84 -17.48 7.41
CA ALA A 31 -3.73 -16.52 7.56
C ALA A 31 -3.80 -15.70 8.87
N LEU A 32 -4.97 -15.63 9.52
CA LEU A 32 -5.19 -14.84 10.75
C LEU A 32 -5.29 -15.68 12.03
N LYS A 33 -5.46 -17.00 11.94
CA LYS A 33 -5.48 -17.88 13.10
C LYS A 33 -4.05 -18.08 13.64
N ASP A 34 -3.85 -17.50 14.81
CA ASP A 34 -2.71 -17.60 15.72
C ASP A 34 -1.35 -17.08 15.21
N LYS A 35 -1.10 -15.78 15.45
CA LYS A 35 0.21 -15.12 15.39
C LYS A 35 1.32 -15.81 16.22
N LYS A 36 1.01 -16.83 17.04
CA LYS A 36 2.00 -17.66 17.74
C LYS A 36 2.44 -18.90 16.95
N ASP A 37 1.60 -19.39 16.05
CA ASP A 37 1.85 -20.61 15.26
C ASP A 37 2.00 -20.32 13.75
N ALA A 38 1.87 -19.06 13.31
CA ALA A 38 1.93 -18.66 11.90
C ALA A 38 3.29 -18.92 11.19
N PHE A 39 4.35 -19.24 11.93
CA PHE A 39 5.60 -19.75 11.32
C PHE A 39 5.54 -21.26 11.01
N ILE A 40 4.48 -21.95 11.47
CA ILE A 40 4.20 -23.38 11.29
C ILE A 40 2.69 -23.57 11.01
N GLY A 41 2.09 -22.73 10.16
CA GLY A 41 0.87 -23.16 9.48
C GLY A 41 1.23 -24.38 8.63
N ASN A 42 0.54 -25.51 8.82
CA ASN A 42 0.81 -26.71 8.03
C ASN A 42 0.74 -26.33 6.54
N THR A 43 1.88 -26.39 5.85
CA THR A 43 2.00 -25.91 4.46
C THR A 43 1.02 -26.67 3.55
N ASP A 44 0.68 -27.89 3.93
CA ASP A 44 -0.30 -28.73 3.25
C ASP A 44 -1.72 -28.15 3.32
N ASP A 45 -2.13 -27.56 4.45
CA ASP A 45 -3.46 -26.96 4.61
C ASP A 45 -3.61 -25.69 3.75
N ILE A 46 -2.52 -24.90 3.63
CA ILE A 46 -2.48 -23.70 2.79
C ILE A 46 -2.56 -24.10 1.31
N LYS A 47 -1.79 -25.10 0.88
CA LYS A 47 -1.82 -25.59 -0.50
C LYS A 47 -3.17 -26.22 -0.84
N GLN A 48 -3.75 -27.01 0.07
CA GLN A 48 -5.06 -27.62 -0.12
C GLN A 48 -6.15 -26.55 -0.26
N THR A 49 -6.13 -25.52 0.59
CA THR A 49 -7.07 -24.40 0.47
C THR A 49 -6.86 -23.63 -0.84
N GLY A 50 -5.61 -23.41 -1.23
CA GLY A 50 -5.25 -22.81 -2.52
C GLY A 50 -5.74 -23.61 -3.72
N ARG A 51 -5.72 -24.96 -3.63
CA ARG A 51 -6.25 -25.89 -4.63
C ARG A 51 -7.77 -25.84 -4.71
N GLN A 52 -8.48 -25.87 -3.58
CA GLN A 52 -9.94 -25.77 -3.55
C GLN A 52 -10.46 -24.46 -4.17
N LEU A 53 -9.78 -23.34 -3.88
CA LEU A 53 -10.10 -22.06 -4.52
C LEU A 53 -9.77 -22.05 -6.02
N ASP A 54 -8.68 -22.70 -6.42
CA ASP A 54 -8.34 -22.87 -7.83
C ASP A 54 -9.42 -23.62 -8.60
N GLU A 55 -9.93 -24.72 -8.04
CA GLU A 55 -10.99 -25.55 -8.64
C GLU A 55 -12.25 -24.75 -8.94
N LEU A 56 -12.64 -23.84 -8.02
CA LEU A 56 -13.84 -23.03 -8.17
C LEU A 56 -13.64 -21.83 -9.11
N LEU A 57 -12.43 -21.26 -9.15
CA LEU A 57 -12.20 -19.98 -9.81
C LEU A 57 -11.40 -20.11 -11.10
N MET A 58 -10.21 -20.69 -11.00
CA MET A 58 -9.22 -20.62 -12.06
C MET A 58 -9.27 -21.83 -12.98
N GLN A 59 -9.58 -23.02 -12.49
CA GLN A 59 -9.69 -24.23 -13.32
C GLN A 59 -10.73 -24.09 -14.45
N PRO A 60 -11.98 -23.60 -14.21
CA PRO A 60 -12.98 -23.43 -15.29
C PRO A 60 -12.56 -22.39 -16.33
N ILE A 61 -11.70 -21.45 -15.94
CA ILE A 61 -11.17 -20.37 -16.79
C ILE A 61 -9.94 -20.85 -17.57
N ARG A 62 -9.05 -21.62 -16.94
CA ARG A 62 -7.74 -22.05 -17.43
C ARG A 62 -7.81 -22.70 -18.79
N GLU A 63 -8.78 -23.60 -18.99
CA GLU A 63 -8.99 -24.28 -20.28
C GLU A 63 -9.21 -23.30 -21.44
N LYS A 64 -9.83 -22.15 -21.15
CA LYS A 64 -10.12 -21.11 -22.17
C LYS A 64 -8.94 -20.17 -22.39
N LEU A 65 -7.97 -20.11 -21.47
CA LEU A 65 -6.80 -19.25 -21.59
C LEU A 65 -5.81 -19.78 -22.65
N GLY A 66 -5.72 -21.10 -22.84
CA GLY A 66 -4.75 -21.70 -23.75
C GLY A 66 -3.31 -21.40 -23.32
N ASN A 67 -2.47 -20.92 -24.24
CA ASN A 67 -1.04 -20.65 -23.99
C ASN A 67 -0.76 -19.23 -23.43
N ILE A 68 -1.77 -18.52 -22.96
CA ILE A 68 -1.58 -17.19 -22.36
C ILE A 68 -0.89 -17.36 -21.01
N ASN A 69 0.19 -16.61 -20.78
CA ASN A 69 0.94 -16.61 -19.52
C ASN A 69 0.83 -15.29 -18.75
N HIS A 70 0.19 -14.26 -19.29
CA HIS A 70 -0.11 -13.01 -18.57
C HIS A 70 -1.61 -12.83 -18.43
N ILE A 71 -2.09 -12.83 -17.19
CA ILE A 71 -3.51 -12.67 -16.86
C ILE A 71 -3.71 -11.33 -16.16
N ILE A 72 -4.68 -10.56 -16.65
CA ILE A 72 -5.14 -9.33 -16.02
C ILE A 72 -6.49 -9.62 -15.36
N ILE A 73 -6.57 -9.51 -14.04
CA ILE A 73 -7.74 -9.86 -13.23
C ILE A 73 -8.38 -8.58 -12.69
N SER A 74 -9.67 -8.39 -12.93
CA SER A 74 -10.48 -7.35 -12.31
C SER A 74 -11.54 -8.03 -11.44
N PRO A 75 -11.23 -8.35 -10.17
CA PRO A 75 -12.13 -9.09 -9.30
C PRO A 75 -13.24 -8.21 -8.73
N ASP A 76 -14.40 -8.81 -8.47
CA ASP A 76 -15.52 -8.14 -7.81
C ASP A 76 -15.61 -8.54 -6.32
N ALA A 77 -16.07 -7.61 -5.48
CA ALA A 77 -16.35 -7.83 -4.07
C ALA A 77 -15.23 -8.60 -3.32
N GLN A 78 -15.58 -9.72 -2.65
CA GLN A 78 -14.67 -10.51 -1.81
C GLN A 78 -13.53 -11.16 -2.59
N LEU A 79 -13.64 -11.30 -3.91
CA LEU A 79 -12.56 -11.85 -4.75
C LEU A 79 -11.31 -10.95 -4.74
N ASN A 80 -11.46 -9.66 -4.38
CA ASN A 80 -10.34 -8.75 -4.17
C ASN A 80 -9.41 -9.21 -3.04
N LEU A 81 -9.89 -10.07 -2.13
CA LEU A 81 -9.10 -10.59 -1.00
C LEU A 81 -8.33 -11.86 -1.35
N ILE A 82 -8.52 -12.42 -2.56
CA ILE A 82 -7.88 -13.68 -2.96
C ILE A 82 -6.53 -13.39 -3.62
N PRO A 83 -5.42 -13.89 -3.06
CA PRO A 83 -4.14 -13.84 -3.76
C PRO A 83 -4.10 -14.95 -4.81
N PHE A 84 -4.65 -14.67 -5.99
CA PHE A 84 -4.69 -15.57 -7.15
C PHE A 84 -3.31 -16.15 -7.48
N ALA A 85 -2.25 -15.34 -7.38
CA ALA A 85 -0.87 -15.78 -7.58
C ALA A 85 -0.45 -16.96 -6.67
N ALA A 86 -1.04 -17.04 -5.47
CA ALA A 86 -0.77 -18.09 -4.49
C ALA A 86 -1.84 -19.21 -4.50
N LEU A 87 -2.72 -19.28 -5.49
CA LEU A 87 -3.56 -20.46 -5.73
C LEU A 87 -2.71 -21.61 -6.30
N VAL A 88 -3.20 -22.83 -6.20
CA VAL A 88 -2.46 -24.04 -6.57
C VAL A 88 -3.17 -24.79 -7.70
N ASP A 89 -2.49 -25.01 -8.83
CA ASP A 89 -3.02 -25.73 -9.99
C ASP A 89 -3.14 -27.25 -9.76
N GLU A 90 -3.70 -27.97 -10.74
CA GLU A 90 -3.92 -29.42 -10.67
C GLU A 90 -2.60 -30.22 -10.62
N ASN A 91 -1.48 -29.57 -10.93
CA ASN A 91 -0.14 -30.13 -10.90
C ASN A 91 0.59 -29.78 -9.58
N ASN A 92 -0.14 -29.24 -8.59
CA ASN A 92 0.39 -28.84 -7.28
C ASN A 92 1.42 -27.70 -7.35
N ARG A 93 1.31 -26.82 -8.35
CA ARG A 93 2.18 -25.65 -8.53
C ARG A 93 1.45 -24.35 -8.23
N TYR A 94 2.13 -23.36 -7.68
CA TYR A 94 1.51 -22.05 -7.50
C TYR A 94 1.26 -21.38 -8.84
N LEU A 95 0.14 -20.64 -8.96
CA LEU A 95 -0.17 -19.94 -10.22
C LEU A 95 0.89 -18.92 -10.61
N LEU A 96 1.59 -18.31 -9.65
CA LEU A 96 2.73 -17.41 -9.92
C LEU A 96 3.86 -18.07 -10.69
N GLU A 97 3.99 -19.40 -10.63
CA GLU A 97 5.02 -20.14 -11.35
C GLU A 97 4.69 -20.30 -12.84
N THR A 98 3.41 -20.11 -13.21
CA THR A 98 2.92 -20.28 -14.59
C THR A 98 2.47 -18.95 -15.20
N TYR A 99 1.89 -18.06 -14.39
CA TYR A 99 1.27 -16.83 -14.83
C TYR A 99 1.92 -15.61 -14.20
N GLN A 100 2.21 -14.62 -15.03
CA GLN A 100 2.27 -13.23 -14.59
C GLN A 100 0.82 -12.78 -14.33
N ILE A 101 0.54 -12.27 -13.13
CA ILE A 101 -0.80 -11.81 -12.75
C ILE A 101 -0.76 -10.31 -12.46
N THR A 102 -1.68 -9.56 -13.05
CA THR A 102 -1.86 -8.13 -12.81
C THR A 102 -3.30 -7.86 -12.39
N TYR A 103 -3.48 -7.06 -11.34
CA TYR A 103 -4.80 -6.71 -10.83
C TYR A 103 -5.24 -5.35 -11.34
N LEU A 104 -6.50 -5.23 -11.75
CA LEU A 104 -7.15 -3.97 -12.08
C LEU A 104 -8.36 -3.77 -11.19
N THR A 105 -8.74 -2.51 -10.99
CA THR A 105 -10.01 -2.19 -10.31
C THR A 105 -11.17 -2.27 -11.29
N THR A 106 -10.95 -1.85 -12.53
CA THR A 106 -11.95 -1.88 -13.61
C THR A 106 -11.27 -2.02 -14.97
N GLY A 107 -12.04 -2.41 -16.00
CA GLY A 107 -11.54 -2.44 -17.38
C GLY A 107 -11.06 -1.09 -17.92
N ARG A 108 -11.49 0.05 -17.34
CA ARG A 108 -11.01 1.39 -17.74
C ARG A 108 -9.51 1.55 -17.51
N ASP A 109 -8.96 0.85 -16.53
CA ASP A 109 -7.54 0.92 -16.20
C ASP A 109 -6.65 0.39 -17.34
N LEU A 110 -7.18 -0.43 -18.25
CA LEU A 110 -6.45 -0.90 -19.44
C LEU A 110 -5.96 0.25 -20.33
N ILE A 111 -6.69 1.37 -20.38
CA ILE A 111 -6.29 2.56 -21.14
C ILE A 111 -4.96 3.11 -20.61
N ARG A 112 -4.68 2.95 -19.32
CA ARG A 112 -3.42 3.44 -18.72
C ARG A 112 -2.20 2.67 -19.22
N PHE A 113 -2.34 1.43 -19.66
CA PHE A 113 -1.24 0.67 -20.27
C PHE A 113 -0.83 1.20 -21.64
N GLN A 114 -1.67 2.02 -22.28
CA GLN A 114 -1.32 2.70 -23.53
C GLN A 114 -0.58 4.03 -23.31
N LEU A 115 -0.47 4.47 -22.06
CA LEU A 115 0.20 5.72 -21.71
C LEU A 115 1.65 5.43 -21.34
N GLU A 116 2.56 6.03 -22.09
CA GLU A 116 3.99 6.02 -21.77
C GLU A 116 4.28 7.03 -20.66
N TYR A 117 4.78 6.55 -19.52
CA TYR A 117 5.27 7.40 -18.44
C TYR A 117 6.77 7.19 -18.26
N SER A 118 7.53 8.28 -18.26
CA SER A 118 8.93 8.25 -17.86
C SER A 118 9.05 8.35 -16.34
N HIS A 119 9.92 7.51 -15.77
CA HIS A 119 10.39 7.71 -14.40
C HIS A 119 11.34 8.91 -14.37
N LYS A 120 11.36 9.63 -13.25
CA LYS A 120 12.19 10.83 -13.07
C LYS A 120 13.36 10.63 -12.13
N GLN A 121 13.32 9.55 -11.34
CA GLN A 121 14.32 9.24 -10.33
C GLN A 121 14.76 7.78 -10.45
N PRO A 122 15.99 7.46 -10.03
CA PRO A 122 16.45 6.08 -9.94
C PRO A 122 15.65 5.28 -8.90
N PRO A 123 15.89 3.97 -8.78
CA PRO A 123 15.32 3.18 -7.70
C PRO A 123 15.60 3.77 -6.32
N VAL A 124 14.60 3.74 -5.43
CA VAL A 124 14.72 4.18 -4.04
C VAL A 124 14.30 3.04 -3.13
N ILE A 125 15.14 2.77 -2.12
CA ILE A 125 14.87 1.85 -1.02
C ILE A 125 14.81 2.66 0.27
N VAL A 126 13.72 2.51 1.02
CA VAL A 126 13.55 3.04 2.38
C VAL A 126 13.37 1.84 3.30
N ALA A 127 14.31 1.61 4.21
CA ALA A 127 14.28 0.41 5.02
C ALA A 127 14.92 0.61 6.40
N ASN A 128 14.59 -0.25 7.35
CA ASN A 128 15.19 -0.26 8.69
C ASN A 128 15.25 1.15 9.35
N PRO A 129 14.12 1.86 9.50
CA PRO A 129 14.13 3.16 10.15
C PRO A 129 14.54 3.06 11.63
N ASP A 130 15.21 4.10 12.15
CA ASP A 130 15.46 4.24 13.59
C ASP A 130 14.23 4.92 14.22
N TYR A 131 13.33 4.13 14.81
CA TYR A 131 12.09 4.64 15.39
C TYR A 131 12.30 5.41 16.70
N ASP A 132 13.40 5.16 17.43
CA ASP A 132 13.61 5.64 18.80
C ASP A 132 14.33 6.99 18.86
N LYS A 133 15.03 7.37 17.80
CA LYS A 133 15.77 8.64 17.72
C LYS A 133 15.14 9.59 16.71
N PRO A 134 15.33 10.92 16.90
CA PRO A 134 14.89 11.89 15.92
C PRO A 134 15.42 11.59 14.50
N GLY A 135 14.52 11.63 13.52
CA GLY A 135 14.89 11.48 12.11
C GLY A 135 15.70 12.67 11.59
N GLU A 136 16.57 12.42 10.61
CA GLU A 136 17.39 13.45 9.96
C GLU A 136 16.60 14.20 8.87
N ILE A 137 16.84 15.50 8.74
CA ILE A 137 16.35 16.27 7.60
C ILE A 137 17.00 15.72 6.32
N THR A 138 16.23 14.97 5.55
CA THR A 138 16.71 14.23 4.39
C THR A 138 16.17 14.90 3.12
N THR A 139 17.03 15.13 2.13
CA THR A 139 16.62 15.67 0.83
C THR A 139 16.87 14.64 -0.26
N VAL A 140 15.88 14.42 -1.13
CA VAL A 140 16.03 13.52 -2.27
C VAL A 140 16.60 14.32 -3.44
N ALA A 141 17.86 14.05 -3.81
CA ALA A 141 18.44 14.64 -5.00
C ALA A 141 17.63 14.21 -6.24
N VAL A 142 16.95 15.16 -6.89
CA VAL A 142 16.28 14.91 -8.18
C VAL A 142 17.39 14.77 -9.23
N SER A 143 17.49 13.60 -9.86
CA SER A 143 18.40 13.38 -10.99
C SER A 143 18.16 14.46 -12.05
N LYS A 144 19.15 15.33 -12.23
CA LYS A 144 19.18 16.30 -13.33
C LYS A 144 19.27 15.52 -14.63
N ASN A 145 18.19 15.45 -15.39
CA ASN A 145 18.29 15.33 -16.84
C ASN A 145 17.07 15.95 -17.53
N SER A 146 17.38 16.92 -18.39
CA SER A 146 16.53 17.68 -19.33
C SER A 146 16.00 19.03 -18.83
N GLU A 147 16.83 20.04 -19.09
CA GLU A 147 16.56 21.46 -19.38
C GLU A 147 15.16 22.02 -19.08
N ILE A 148 15.10 22.85 -18.03
CA ILE A 148 14.72 24.28 -18.06
C ILE A 148 15.32 24.86 -16.78
N SER A 149 16.24 25.83 -16.91
CA SER A 149 16.74 26.58 -15.75
C SER A 149 15.65 27.47 -15.17
N PRO A 150 15.47 27.48 -13.84
CA PRO A 150 15.05 28.67 -13.13
C PRO A 150 16.28 29.32 -12.48
N ALA A 151 16.32 30.65 -12.54
CA ALA A 151 17.37 31.50 -12.00
C ALA A 151 17.56 31.32 -10.46
N PRO A 152 18.71 31.73 -9.89
CA PRO A 152 18.96 31.63 -8.46
C PRO A 152 18.03 32.59 -7.72
N VAL A 153 17.15 32.05 -6.88
CA VAL A 153 16.32 32.86 -5.99
C VAL A 153 17.06 33.02 -4.67
N THR A 154 17.56 34.23 -4.41
CA THR A 154 18.10 34.64 -3.11
C THR A 154 16.98 34.64 -2.05
N PRO A 155 17.25 34.23 -0.80
CA PRO A 155 16.25 34.23 0.25
C PRO A 155 15.96 35.67 0.69
N ASN A 156 14.81 36.21 0.27
CA ASN A 156 14.35 37.50 0.75
C ASN A 156 13.45 37.28 1.97
N SER A 157 13.94 37.73 3.11
CA SER A 157 13.19 37.87 4.36
C SER A 157 12.06 38.89 4.20
N GLY A 158 10.81 38.44 4.25
CA GLY A 158 9.62 39.30 4.26
C GLY A 158 8.36 38.46 4.33
N GLY A 159 7.74 38.41 5.51
CA GLY A 159 6.58 37.56 5.76
C GLY A 159 5.32 37.98 5.01
N ILE A 160 4.42 37.00 4.82
CA ILE A 160 3.00 37.02 5.23
C ILE A 160 2.40 35.63 4.89
N SER A 161 1.65 35.09 5.86
CA SER A 161 0.68 33.97 5.79
C SER A 161 1.17 32.52 5.63
N ARG A 162 1.51 31.97 6.80
CA ARG A 162 1.39 30.56 7.20
C ARG A 162 -0.09 30.16 7.32
N ASP A 163 -0.77 29.70 6.25
CA ASP A 163 -2.21 29.37 6.38
C ASP A 163 -2.66 28.08 5.65
N PHE A 164 -1.77 27.12 5.34
CA PHE A 164 -2.22 25.80 4.84
C PHE A 164 -1.38 24.59 5.26
N ALA A 165 -0.42 24.78 6.17
CA ALA A 165 0.42 23.70 6.73
C ALA A 165 0.11 23.43 8.22
N SER A 166 -1.05 23.88 8.70
CA SER A 166 -1.50 23.71 10.08
C SER A 166 -2.77 22.87 10.17
N SER A 167 -2.72 21.63 9.68
CA SER A 167 -3.38 20.57 10.43
C SER A 167 -2.38 20.14 11.49
N SER A 168 -2.60 20.62 12.69
CA SER A 168 -1.72 20.53 13.85
C SER A 168 -1.13 19.12 14.08
N PRO A 169 0.11 19.01 14.62
CA PRO A 169 0.65 17.78 15.23
C PRO A 169 -0.24 17.18 16.33
N GLN A 170 -1.27 17.93 16.74
CA GLN A 170 -2.22 17.61 17.80
C GLN A 170 -3.38 16.69 17.36
N VAL A 171 -3.57 16.43 16.05
CA VAL A 171 -4.70 15.60 15.60
C VAL A 171 -4.41 14.11 15.79
N TRP A 172 -3.22 13.63 15.45
CA TRP A 172 -2.82 12.23 15.64
C TRP A 172 -2.67 11.84 17.11
N GLY A 173 -2.23 12.80 17.94
CA GLY A 173 -2.05 12.64 19.38
C GLY A 173 -3.35 12.61 20.20
N ALA A 174 -4.51 12.92 19.60
CA ALA A 174 -5.73 13.07 20.41
C ALA A 174 -6.52 11.76 20.60
N ARG A 175 -6.46 10.78 19.68
CA ARG A 175 -7.38 9.63 19.70
C ARG A 175 -6.79 8.32 19.11
N GLY A 176 -5.92 7.68 19.89
CA GLY A 176 -5.63 6.25 19.79
C GLY A 176 -4.23 5.84 19.34
N ALA A 177 -3.38 6.78 18.93
CA ALA A 177 -2.01 6.48 18.46
C ALA A 177 -0.88 6.90 19.41
N VAL A 178 -1.21 7.54 20.54
CA VAL A 178 -0.24 8.01 21.54
C VAL A 178 0.51 6.85 22.21
N ASP A 179 -0.12 5.67 22.32
CA ASP A 179 0.46 4.50 22.98
C ASP A 179 1.17 3.53 22.02
N MET A 180 1.24 3.87 20.73
CA MET A 180 1.90 3.01 19.74
C MET A 180 3.38 3.35 19.65
N SER A 181 4.22 2.36 19.94
CA SER A 181 5.66 2.41 19.73
C SER A 181 6.10 1.16 18.98
N PHE A 182 7.18 1.31 18.19
CA PHE A 182 7.72 0.24 17.39
C PHE A 182 9.18 -0.02 17.73
N GLY A 183 9.51 -1.30 17.91
CA GLY A 183 10.89 -1.76 18.01
C GLY A 183 11.53 -1.94 16.63
N ALA A 184 12.86 -2.03 16.61
CA ALA A 184 13.62 -2.29 15.39
C ALA A 184 13.14 -3.55 14.65
N LEU A 185 13.25 -3.53 13.32
CA LEU A 185 12.99 -4.67 12.44
C LEU A 185 14.27 -5.07 11.69
N PRO A 186 15.19 -5.83 12.29
CA PRO A 186 16.46 -6.20 11.66
C PRO A 186 16.29 -6.89 10.30
N GLY A 187 15.18 -7.62 10.09
CA GLY A 187 14.86 -8.25 8.81
C GLY A 187 14.74 -7.25 7.65
N THR A 188 14.26 -6.03 7.91
CA THR A 188 14.18 -4.97 6.88
C THR A 188 15.56 -4.43 6.50
N ALA A 189 16.53 -4.48 7.42
CA ALA A 189 17.92 -4.13 7.14
C ALA A 189 18.55 -5.14 6.17
N GLU A 190 18.31 -6.42 6.45
CA GLU A 190 18.75 -7.52 5.61
C GLU A 190 18.07 -7.50 4.24
N GLU A 191 16.77 -7.22 4.19
CA GLU A 191 16.00 -7.04 2.95
C GLU A 191 16.65 -5.97 2.05
N ALA A 192 16.93 -4.78 2.59
CA ALA A 192 17.62 -3.74 1.83
C ALA A 192 19.02 -4.15 1.39
N ARG A 193 19.78 -4.83 2.26
CA ARG A 193 21.14 -5.31 1.97
C ARG A 193 21.18 -6.27 0.79
N VAL A 194 20.17 -7.14 0.67
CA VAL A 194 20.08 -8.14 -0.41
C VAL A 194 19.50 -7.54 -1.69
N ILE A 195 18.56 -6.60 -1.60
CA ILE A 195 17.90 -6.00 -2.77
C ILE A 195 18.77 -4.92 -3.43
N ALA A 196 19.44 -4.07 -2.65
CA ALA A 196 20.17 -2.93 -3.19
C ALA A 196 21.20 -3.30 -4.29
N PRO A 197 22.00 -4.38 -4.16
CA PRO A 197 22.94 -4.79 -5.21
C PRO A 197 22.30 -5.28 -6.51
N LEU A 198 21.01 -5.63 -6.50
CA LEU A 198 20.27 -6.05 -7.69
C LEU A 198 19.80 -4.86 -8.54
N LEU A 199 19.91 -3.63 -8.01
CA LEU A 199 19.44 -2.40 -8.63
C LEU A 199 20.64 -1.52 -9.01
N SER A 200 20.60 -0.93 -10.20
CA SER A 200 21.59 0.06 -10.62
C SER A 200 21.21 1.45 -10.10
N ASP A 201 22.21 2.21 -9.62
CA ASP A 201 22.06 3.61 -9.19
C ASP A 201 21.03 3.83 -8.06
N VAL A 202 20.92 2.89 -7.13
CA VAL A 202 19.89 2.93 -6.06
C VAL A 202 20.19 4.00 -5.00
N THR A 203 19.17 4.79 -4.66
CA THR A 203 19.19 5.63 -3.45
C THR A 203 18.69 4.82 -2.27
N LEU A 204 19.50 4.70 -1.22
CA LEU A 204 19.15 3.94 -0.02
C LEU A 204 19.00 4.88 1.17
N PHE A 205 17.81 4.88 1.78
CA PHE A 205 17.52 5.57 3.03
C PHE A 205 17.31 4.53 4.14
N THR A 206 18.15 4.60 5.18
CA THR A 206 18.08 3.68 6.33
C THR A 206 18.27 4.43 7.64
N GLN A 207 17.91 3.79 8.76
CA GLN A 207 18.12 4.32 10.11
C GLN A 207 17.51 5.72 10.24
N SER A 208 18.26 6.71 10.72
CA SER A 208 17.81 8.10 10.88
C SER A 208 17.41 8.78 9.57
N GLN A 209 17.84 8.26 8.42
CA GLN A 209 17.55 8.85 7.09
C GLN A 209 16.28 8.29 6.44
N ALA A 210 15.74 7.17 6.94
CA ALA A 210 14.49 6.58 6.47
C ALA A 210 13.28 7.36 7.01
N THR A 211 13.19 8.63 6.63
CA THR A 211 12.23 9.60 7.15
C THR A 211 10.99 9.71 6.27
N GLU A 212 9.90 10.17 6.89
CA GLU A 212 8.66 10.52 6.20
C GLU A 212 8.90 11.60 5.12
N ASN A 213 9.72 12.58 5.46
CA ASN A 213 10.10 13.66 4.58
C ASN A 213 10.78 13.17 3.29
N ALA A 214 11.69 12.20 3.40
CA ALA A 214 12.36 11.58 2.26
C ALA A 214 11.35 10.93 1.31
N VAL A 215 10.34 10.23 1.85
CA VAL A 215 9.29 9.58 1.05
C VAL A 215 8.38 10.61 0.37
N LYS A 216 7.96 11.66 1.09
CA LYS A 216 7.07 12.72 0.58
C LYS A 216 7.69 13.52 -0.56
N GLN A 217 9.02 13.62 -0.62
CA GLN A 217 9.74 14.32 -1.68
C GLN A 217 9.91 13.51 -2.98
N LEU A 218 9.58 12.21 -2.99
CA LEU A 218 9.77 11.35 -4.15
C LEU A 218 8.92 11.79 -5.34
N GLN A 219 9.54 11.74 -6.52
CA GLN A 219 8.92 12.04 -7.80
C GLN A 219 9.22 10.93 -8.80
N ALA A 220 8.24 10.06 -9.00
CA ALA A 220 8.27 8.97 -9.97
C ALA A 220 9.61 8.21 -9.99
N PRO A 221 10.10 7.68 -8.83
CA PRO A 221 11.24 6.76 -8.84
C PRO A 221 10.89 5.54 -9.69
N ASN A 222 11.87 5.00 -10.45
CA ASN A 222 11.63 3.84 -11.28
C ASN A 222 11.08 2.65 -10.47
N ILE A 223 11.67 2.43 -9.30
CA ILE A 223 11.25 1.44 -8.30
C ILE A 223 11.24 2.14 -6.94
N LEU A 224 10.19 1.93 -6.16
CA LEU A 224 10.13 2.33 -4.75
C LEU A 224 9.94 1.09 -3.89
N HIS A 225 10.86 0.84 -2.98
CA HIS A 225 10.78 -0.24 -2.00
C HIS A 225 10.76 0.36 -0.60
N ILE A 226 9.71 0.07 0.18
CA ILE A 226 9.56 0.53 1.56
C ILE A 226 9.43 -0.69 2.48
N ALA A 227 10.36 -0.84 3.42
CA ALA A 227 10.38 -1.93 4.39
C ALA A 227 10.39 -1.37 5.82
N THR A 228 9.24 -1.46 6.51
CA THR A 228 9.03 -0.82 7.82
C THR A 228 7.81 -1.40 8.57
N HIS A 229 7.44 -0.88 9.75
CA HIS A 229 6.16 -1.23 10.38
C HIS A 229 4.99 -0.49 9.71
N GLY A 230 3.91 -1.23 9.46
CA GLY A 230 2.61 -0.66 9.13
C GLY A 230 1.70 -0.70 10.35
N PHE A 231 0.69 0.16 10.38
CA PHE A 231 -0.28 0.13 11.46
C PHE A 231 -1.70 0.46 10.97
N PHE A 232 -2.68 0.00 11.73
CA PHE A 232 -4.10 0.33 11.56
C PHE A 232 -4.74 0.60 12.93
N LEU A 233 -5.44 1.72 13.06
CA LEU A 233 -6.19 2.09 14.27
C LEU A 233 -7.64 1.62 14.14
N LYS A 234 -8.23 1.16 15.25
CA LYS A 234 -9.64 0.71 15.28
C LYS A 234 -10.58 1.74 14.67
N ASN A 235 -11.58 1.30 13.92
CA ASN A 235 -12.57 2.22 13.37
C ASN A 235 -13.29 2.98 14.48
N LEU A 236 -13.50 4.28 14.28
CA LEU A 236 -14.37 5.06 15.14
C LEU A 236 -15.83 4.65 14.86
N PRO A 237 -16.70 4.59 15.88
CA PRO A 237 -18.12 4.34 15.68
C PRO A 237 -18.70 5.34 14.68
N ARG A 238 -19.39 4.85 13.65
CA ARG A 238 -20.21 5.72 12.80
C ARG A 238 -21.42 6.15 13.63
N VAL A 239 -21.57 7.46 13.80
CA VAL A 239 -22.83 8.05 14.24
C VAL A 239 -23.62 8.34 12.97
N GLU A 240 -24.70 7.59 12.76
CA GLU A 240 -25.65 7.89 11.69
C GLU A 240 -26.22 9.30 11.95
N PRO A 241 -26.23 10.19 10.95
CA PRO A 241 -26.89 11.48 11.11
C PRO A 241 -28.35 11.23 11.48
N ASP A 242 -28.84 11.95 12.49
CA ASP A 242 -30.22 11.85 12.93
C ASP A 242 -31.13 12.24 11.75
N ASN A 243 -31.86 11.28 11.19
CA ASN A 243 -32.71 11.47 10.01
C ASN A 243 -34.00 12.26 10.32
N SER A 244 -34.04 12.96 11.45
CA SER A 244 -35.09 13.90 11.79
C SER A 244 -34.95 15.16 10.93
N PHE A 245 -35.53 15.09 9.72
CA PHE A 245 -35.82 16.25 8.88
C PHE A 245 -36.66 17.26 9.67
N GLY A 246 -36.02 18.26 10.29
CA GLY A 246 -36.73 19.38 10.89
C GLY A 246 -36.00 19.97 12.10
N LEU A 247 -35.63 21.25 11.96
CA LEU A 247 -35.12 22.16 12.98
C LEU A 247 -33.62 22.03 13.29
N ILE A 248 -32.85 22.90 12.67
CA ILE A 248 -31.56 23.38 13.17
C ILE A 248 -31.74 23.92 14.60
N SER A 249 -31.45 23.08 15.59
CA SER A 249 -31.27 23.51 16.97
C SER A 249 -29.87 24.12 17.11
N GLU A 250 -29.80 25.41 17.44
CA GLU A 250 -28.56 26.20 17.58
C GLU A 250 -27.61 25.71 18.70
N ASN A 251 -27.93 24.61 19.39
CA ASN A 251 -27.13 24.06 20.50
C ASN A 251 -26.28 22.83 20.15
N THR A 252 -26.00 22.55 18.88
CA THR A 252 -25.27 21.33 18.45
C THR A 252 -23.73 21.41 18.51
N GLN A 253 -23.14 22.42 19.16
CA GLN A 253 -21.68 22.60 19.20
C GLN A 253 -20.91 21.65 20.14
N GLN A 254 -21.55 20.77 20.90
CA GLN A 254 -20.84 20.03 21.97
C GLN A 254 -20.70 18.52 21.82
N ASN A 255 -21.26 17.86 20.80
CA ASN A 255 -21.15 16.38 20.72
C ASN A 255 -21.31 15.78 19.32
N THR A 256 -20.87 16.44 18.26
CA THR A 256 -20.65 15.73 16.99
C THR A 256 -19.28 15.05 17.09
N PRO A 257 -19.19 13.71 17.27
CA PRO A 257 -17.92 13.04 17.14
C PRO A 257 -17.39 13.31 15.74
N ILE A 258 -16.27 14.01 15.66
CA ILE A 258 -15.58 14.31 14.41
C ILE A 258 -15.34 12.97 13.73
N GLN A 259 -16.03 12.74 12.61
CA GLN A 259 -15.79 11.59 11.76
C GLN A 259 -14.44 11.83 11.10
N GLU A 260 -13.40 11.25 11.69
CA GLU A 260 -12.05 11.34 11.15
C GLU A 260 -11.95 10.57 9.82
N ASN A 261 -11.17 11.11 8.89
CA ASN A 261 -10.92 10.45 7.60
C ASN A 261 -10.27 9.07 7.86
N PRO A 262 -10.81 7.95 7.36
CA PRO A 262 -10.22 6.62 7.54
C PRO A 262 -8.77 6.51 7.05
N LEU A 263 -8.35 7.34 6.09
CA LEU A 263 -6.97 7.41 5.60
C LEU A 263 -5.99 8.02 6.63
N LEU A 264 -6.51 8.65 7.68
CA LEU A 264 -5.77 9.06 8.87
C LEU A 264 -5.86 8.01 9.98
N ARG A 265 -6.22 6.76 9.67
CA ARG A 265 -6.25 5.68 10.68
C ARG A 265 -5.35 4.52 10.30
N SER A 266 -4.59 4.65 9.22
CA SER A 266 -3.55 3.73 8.83
C SER A 266 -2.35 4.47 8.28
N GLY A 267 -1.19 3.84 8.35
CA GLY A 267 0.04 4.44 7.89
C GLY A 267 1.25 3.55 8.10
N LEU A 268 2.41 4.13 7.86
CA LEU A 268 3.72 3.51 8.03
C LEU A 268 4.48 4.28 9.10
N ALA A 269 5.17 3.55 9.97
CA ALA A 269 6.13 4.13 10.89
C ALA A 269 7.46 4.37 10.18
N LEU A 270 8.09 5.52 10.39
CA LEU A 270 9.39 5.86 9.82
C LEU A 270 10.33 6.38 10.91
N ALA A 271 11.52 6.81 10.55
CA ALA A 271 12.52 7.22 11.53
C ALA A 271 11.95 8.36 12.41
N GLY A 272 12.14 8.27 13.73
CA GLY A 272 11.57 9.23 14.67
C GLY A 272 10.10 9.03 15.05
N PHE A 273 9.46 7.91 14.67
CA PHE A 273 8.07 7.62 15.02
C PHE A 273 7.78 7.61 16.53
N ASN A 274 8.65 6.99 17.35
CA ASN A 274 8.41 6.86 18.79
C ASN A 274 8.50 8.22 19.53
N PRO A 275 9.52 9.07 19.29
CA PRO A 275 9.56 10.42 19.87
C PRO A 275 8.63 11.43 19.15
N ARG A 276 8.04 11.06 18.00
CA ARG A 276 7.26 11.95 17.12
C ARG A 276 8.08 13.12 16.58
N GLU A 277 9.33 12.85 16.20
CA GLU A 277 10.28 13.86 15.74
C GLU A 277 11.10 13.32 14.56
N SER A 278 10.81 13.78 13.34
CA SER A 278 11.48 13.32 12.10
C SER A 278 11.80 14.49 11.18
N GLY A 279 12.83 15.26 11.52
CA GLY A 279 13.18 16.49 10.81
C GLY A 279 12.07 17.55 10.93
N LEU A 280 11.28 17.73 9.87
CA LEU A 280 10.14 18.66 9.84
C LEU A 280 8.78 17.95 10.00
N ASP A 281 8.79 16.62 10.01
CA ASP A 281 7.60 15.78 10.12
C ASP A 281 7.64 14.97 11.43
N ASP A 282 6.64 14.13 11.70
CA ASP A 282 6.48 13.40 12.97
C ASP A 282 6.85 11.90 12.88
N GLY A 283 7.29 11.46 11.70
CA GLY A 283 7.68 10.07 11.44
C GLY A 283 6.49 9.16 11.14
N VAL A 284 5.29 9.72 10.94
CA VAL A 284 4.06 9.01 10.59
C VAL A 284 3.68 9.29 9.15
N LEU A 285 3.92 8.32 8.26
CA LEU A 285 3.41 8.44 6.89
C LEU A 285 1.98 7.87 6.81
N THR A 286 0.97 8.74 6.89
CA THR A 286 -0.44 8.32 6.84
C THR A 286 -0.85 7.86 5.45
N ALA A 287 -1.88 7.01 5.35
CA ALA A 287 -2.44 6.62 4.05
C ALA A 287 -2.98 7.82 3.25
N LEU A 288 -3.40 8.90 3.92
CA LEU A 288 -3.80 10.14 3.27
C LEU A 288 -2.62 10.84 2.58
N GLU A 289 -1.45 10.83 3.21
CA GLU A 289 -0.23 11.38 2.61
C GLU A 289 0.29 10.49 1.49
N VAL A 290 0.24 9.16 1.66
CA VAL A 290 0.57 8.20 0.60
C VAL A 290 -0.28 8.43 -0.65
N ALA A 291 -1.59 8.71 -0.48
CA ALA A 291 -2.49 8.99 -1.59
C ALA A 291 -2.11 10.24 -2.42
N ASN A 292 -1.28 11.13 -1.85
CA ASN A 292 -0.80 12.35 -2.50
C ASN A 292 0.62 12.23 -3.08
N LEU A 293 1.26 11.06 -2.98
CA LEU A 293 2.61 10.86 -3.54
C LEU A 293 2.61 10.92 -5.08
N LYS A 294 3.65 11.52 -5.64
CA LYS A 294 3.83 11.70 -7.09
C LYS A 294 4.47 10.47 -7.72
N LEU A 295 3.77 9.33 -7.71
CA LEU A 295 4.30 8.04 -8.20
C LEU A 295 3.88 7.69 -9.65
N ARG A 296 3.24 8.60 -10.39
CA ARG A 296 2.95 8.37 -11.82
C ARG A 296 4.26 8.22 -12.59
N GLY A 297 4.48 7.06 -13.20
CA GLY A 297 5.73 6.69 -13.88
C GLY A 297 6.65 5.79 -13.06
N THR A 298 6.35 5.55 -11.79
CA THR A 298 6.97 4.47 -11.02
C THR A 298 6.47 3.12 -11.55
N LYS A 299 7.41 2.23 -11.90
CA LYS A 299 7.09 0.93 -12.51
C LYS A 299 6.71 -0.12 -11.47
N LEU A 300 7.29 -0.02 -10.27
CA LEU A 300 7.06 -0.96 -9.18
C LEU A 300 7.12 -0.24 -7.85
N VAL A 301 6.11 -0.48 -7.01
CA VAL A 301 6.15 -0.15 -5.58
C VAL A 301 6.07 -1.47 -4.81
N VAL A 302 7.01 -1.67 -3.90
CA VAL A 302 6.99 -2.77 -2.94
C VAL A 302 6.81 -2.17 -1.56
N LEU A 303 5.81 -2.66 -0.83
CA LEU A 303 5.57 -2.31 0.56
C LEU A 303 5.69 -3.58 1.41
N SER A 304 6.84 -3.73 2.05
CA SER A 304 7.14 -4.79 3.02
C SER A 304 6.84 -4.25 4.42
N ALA A 305 5.56 -4.27 4.79
CA ALA A 305 5.09 -3.73 6.07
C ALA A 305 4.45 -4.81 6.95
N CYS A 306 4.89 -4.89 8.21
CA CYS A 306 4.35 -5.80 9.21
C CYS A 306 3.48 -5.05 10.24
N GLU A 307 2.48 -5.74 10.81
CA GLU A 307 1.68 -5.32 11.97
C GLU A 307 1.97 -6.19 13.19
#